data_AF-A0A8T7BQB4-F1
#
_entry.id   AF-A0A8T7BQB4-F1
#
_cell.length_a   1.000
_cell.length_b   1.000
_cell.length_c   1.000
_cell.angle_alpha   90.00
_cell.angle_beta   90.00
_cell.angle_gamma   90.00
#
_symmetry.space_group_name_H-M   'P 1'
#
loop_
_entity.id
_entity.type
_entity.pdbx_description
1 polymer ?
#
loop_
_entity_poly.entity_id
_entity_poly.type
_entity_poly.pdbx_seq_one_letter_code
_entity_poly.pdbx_strand_id
1 'polypeptide(L)'
;MDKIRLHGFNNLTKSLSFNIYDVCYACSDVQNRQYMDYIDEVYNAERLTQILEDVANIIGANILNIAKADYDPLGASVTVLISEEASS
;
A
#
# COMPACT_ATOMS: atom_id res chain seq x y z
N MET A 1 30.14 14.01 -35.03
CA MET A 1 30.38 13.09 -33.90
C MET A 1 29.14 13.17 -33.04
N ASP A 2 28.17 12.31 -33.33
CA ASP A 2 26.84 12.39 -32.72
C ASP A 2 26.92 12.03 -31.24
N LYS A 3 26.40 12.93 -30.39
CA LYS A 3 26.30 12.69 -28.95
C LYS A 3 25.41 11.47 -28.75
N ILE A 4 25.96 10.42 -28.15
CA ILE A 4 25.20 9.27 -27.66
C ILE A 4 24.14 9.80 -26.70
N ARG A 5 22.86 9.75 -27.09
CA ARG A 5 21.76 9.95 -26.15
C ARG A 5 21.56 8.61 -25.44
N LEU A 6 21.80 8.61 -24.12
CA LEU A 6 21.40 7.50 -23.25
C LEU A 6 19.88 7.46 -23.18
N HIS A 7 19.26 6.75 -24.12
CA HIS A 7 17.86 6.40 -24.03
C HIS A 7 17.76 5.05 -23.30
N GLY A 8 17.21 5.05 -22.09
CA GLY A 8 16.97 3.83 -21.32
C GLY A 8 17.68 3.70 -19.97
N PHE A 9 18.31 4.75 -19.44
CA PHE A 9 18.79 4.76 -18.06
C PHE A 9 17.75 5.43 -17.14
N ASN A 10 16.81 4.63 -16.63
CA ASN A 10 16.57 4.44 -15.19
C ASN A 10 15.21 3.74 -14.91
N ASN A 11 14.99 2.53 -15.42
CA ASN A 11 13.86 1.67 -14.97
C ASN A 11 14.22 0.90 -13.69
N LEU A 12 14.87 1.57 -12.72
CA LEU A 12 14.99 1.02 -11.36
C LEU A 12 13.56 0.77 -10.88
N THR A 13 13.19 -0.49 -10.66
CA THR A 13 11.93 -0.85 -9.99
C THR A 13 11.93 -0.17 -8.63
N LYS A 14 11.26 0.97 -8.52
CA LYS A 14 11.10 1.69 -7.25
C LYS A 14 10.02 0.96 -6.47
N SER A 15 10.43 0.15 -5.52
CA SER A 15 9.51 -0.55 -4.61
C SER A 15 9.36 0.28 -3.33
N LEU A 16 8.13 0.64 -3.00
CA LEU A 16 7.78 1.34 -1.77
C LEU A 16 6.93 0.41 -0.92
N SER A 17 7.46 -0.04 0.22
CA SER A 17 6.78 -0.91 1.16
C SER A 17 6.44 -0.14 2.43
N PHE A 18 5.14 -0.02 2.72
CA PHE A 18 4.65 0.49 3.99
C PHE A 18 4.17 -0.68 4.84
N ASN A 19 4.68 -0.76 6.07
CA ASN A 19 4.19 -1.68 7.07
C ASN A 19 3.69 -0.85 8.25
N ILE A 20 2.39 -0.92 8.56
CA ILE A 20 1.77 -0.18 9.66
C ILE A 20 1.55 -1.16 10.80
N TYR A 21 2.12 -0.87 11.96
CA TYR A 21 1.97 -1.69 13.16
C TYR A 21 1.26 -0.86 14.23
N ASP A 22 0.12 -1.35 14.71
CA ASP A 22 -0.53 -0.86 15.93
C ASP A 22 -0.41 -1.94 17.02
N VAL A 23 0.07 -1.54 18.19
CA VAL A 23 0.36 -2.44 19.32
C VAL A 23 -0.39 -1.93 20.54
N CYS A 24 -1.43 -2.66 20.94
CA CYS A 24 -2.21 -2.37 22.14
C CYS A 24 -1.95 -3.39 23.26
N TYR A 25 -1.90 -2.91 24.51
CA TYR A 25 -1.86 -3.75 25.69
C TYR A 25 -3.26 -3.80 26.32
N ALA A 26 -4.00 -4.87 26.06
CA ALA A 26 -5.32 -5.09 26.66
C ALA A 26 -5.19 -5.89 27.97
N CYS A 27 -5.58 -5.29 29.10
CA CYS A 27 -5.51 -5.92 30.42
C CYS A 27 -6.74 -6.81 30.73
N SER A 28 -7.79 -6.76 29.89
CA SER A 28 -9.06 -7.45 30.10
C SER A 28 -9.67 -7.95 28.78
N ASP A 29 -10.49 -9.00 28.85
CA ASP A 29 -11.15 -9.59 27.67
C ASP A 29 -12.10 -8.63 26.95
N VAL A 30 -12.63 -7.64 27.66
CA VAL A 30 -13.49 -6.58 27.09
C VAL A 30 -12.65 -5.61 26.27
N GLN A 31 -11.50 -5.17 26.80
CA GLN A 31 -10.57 -4.30 26.08
C GLN A 31 -9.96 -5.01 24.87
N ASN A 32 -9.72 -6.32 24.98
CA ASN A 32 -9.24 -7.11 23.86
C ASN A 32 -10.26 -7.12 22.72
N ARG A 33 -11.53 -7.43 23.01
CA ARG A 33 -12.61 -7.37 22.01
C ARG A 33 -12.78 -6.00 21.38
N GLN A 34 -12.80 -4.94 22.19
CA GLN A 34 -12.89 -3.57 21.68
C GLN A 34 -11.72 -3.20 20.77
N TYR A 35 -10.51 -3.67 21.09
CA TYR A 35 -9.34 -3.47 20.23
C TYR A 35 -9.47 -4.25 18.92
N MET A 36 -9.96 -5.49 18.96
CA MET A 36 -10.18 -6.28 17.74
C MET A 36 -11.23 -5.65 16.83
N ASP A 37 -12.34 -5.16 17.38
CA ASP A 37 -13.38 -4.45 16.63
C ASP A 37 -12.82 -3.16 15.98
N TYR A 38 -11.99 -2.41 16.72
CA TYR A 38 -11.30 -1.23 16.19
C TYR A 38 -10.34 -1.57 15.04
N ILE A 39 -9.57 -2.66 15.19
CA ILE A 39 -8.64 -3.10 14.14
C ILE A 39 -9.39 -3.51 12.88
N ASP A 40 -10.52 -4.21 13.01
CA ASP A 40 -11.36 -4.61 11.87
C ASP A 40 -11.93 -3.37 11.14
N GLU A 41 -12.38 -2.37 11.89
CA GLU A 41 -12.89 -1.11 11.33
C GLU A 41 -11.79 -0.29 10.62
N VAL A 42 -10.60 -0.21 11.21
CA VAL A 42 -9.55 0.72 10.76
C VAL A 42 -8.57 0.09 9.76
N TYR A 43 -8.31 -1.22 9.86
CA TYR A 43 -7.27 -1.90 9.08
C TYR A 43 -7.85 -2.92 8.09
N ASN A 44 -8.97 -2.57 7.46
CA ASN A 44 -9.53 -3.32 6.33
C ASN A 44 -8.81 -3.01 5.01
N ALA A 45 -8.93 -3.90 4.02
CA ALA A 45 -8.32 -3.73 2.72
C ALA A 45 -8.78 -2.47 1.98
N GLU A 46 -10.01 -1.98 2.20
CA GLU A 46 -10.53 -0.80 1.52
C GLU A 46 -9.76 0.46 1.90
N ARG A 47 -9.58 0.69 3.21
CA ARG A 47 -8.81 1.85 3.68
C ARG A 47 -7.33 1.76 3.30
N LEU A 48 -6.72 0.57 3.37
CA LEU A 48 -5.34 0.36 2.92
C LEU A 48 -5.18 0.63 1.42
N THR A 49 -6.19 0.24 0.61
CA THR A 49 -6.19 0.53 -0.82
C THR A 49 -6.22 2.02 -1.07
N GLN A 50 -7.12 2.76 -0.41
CA GLN A 50 -7.21 4.22 -0.57
C GLN A 50 -5.90 4.93 -0.24
N ILE A 51 -5.22 4.53 0.85
CA ILE A 51 -3.92 5.10 1.23
C ILE A 51 -2.88 4.90 0.13
N LEU A 52 -2.81 3.69 -0.45
CA LEU A 52 -1.83 3.39 -1.50
C LEU A 52 -2.18 4.08 -2.83
N GLU A 53 -3.46 4.25 -3.14
CA GLU A 53 -3.93 5.05 -4.28
C GLU A 53 -3.55 6.53 -4.12
N ASP A 54 -3.76 7.10 -2.94
CA ASP A 54 -3.38 8.49 -2.63
C ASP A 54 -1.87 8.68 -2.74
N VAL A 55 -1.07 7.73 -2.24
CA VAL A 55 0.39 7.76 -2.40
C VAL A 55 0.79 7.69 -3.88
N ALA A 56 0.18 6.80 -4.67
CA ALA A 56 0.44 6.69 -6.11
C ALA A 56 0.14 8.02 -6.83
N ASN A 57 -0.98 8.67 -6.47
CA ASN A 57 -1.35 9.98 -6.99
C ASN A 57 -0.34 11.08 -6.59
N ILE A 58 0.12 11.11 -5.33
CA ILE A 58 1.10 12.09 -4.83
C ILE A 58 2.42 12.00 -5.59
N ILE A 59 2.86 10.79 -5.93
CA ILE A 59 4.11 10.56 -6.66
C ILE A 59 3.93 10.62 -8.19
N GLY A 60 2.72 10.89 -8.69
CA GLY A 60 2.41 10.98 -10.12
C GLY A 60 2.54 9.65 -10.88
N ALA A 61 2.34 8.52 -10.20
CA ALA A 61 2.43 7.20 -10.80
C ALA A 61 1.05 6.70 -11.26
N ASN A 62 1.04 5.91 -12.34
CA ASN A 62 -0.19 5.28 -12.83
C ASN A 62 -0.38 3.90 -12.19
N ILE A 63 -1.59 3.60 -11.74
CA ILE A 63 -1.92 2.30 -11.14
C ILE A 63 -2.24 1.32 -12.26
N LEU A 64 -1.47 0.23 -12.32
CA LEU A 64 -1.64 -0.85 -13.29
C LEU A 64 -2.53 -1.97 -12.75
N ASN A 65 -2.39 -2.29 -11.47
CA ASN A 65 -3.15 -3.35 -10.82
C ASN A 65 -3.20 -3.14 -9.30
N ILE A 66 -4.29 -3.61 -8.68
CA ILE A 66 -4.47 -3.66 -7.24
C ILE A 66 -4.85 -5.09 -6.87
N ALA A 67 -4.10 -5.70 -5.96
CA ALA A 67 -4.43 -6.98 -5.35
C ALA A 67 -4.62 -6.79 -3.85
N LYS A 68 -5.70 -7.35 -3.30
CA LYS A 68 -6.02 -7.27 -1.88
C LYS A 68 -6.32 -8.64 -1.30
N ALA A 69 -5.98 -8.84 -0.03
CA ALA A 69 -6.32 -10.03 0.74
C ALA A 69 -6.74 -9.61 2.15
N ASP A 70 -7.97 -9.95 2.53
CA ASP A 70 -8.49 -9.83 3.89
C ASP A 70 -8.31 -11.19 4.60
N TYR A 71 -7.83 -11.15 5.84
CA TYR A 71 -7.51 -12.33 6.64
C TYR A 71 -8.50 -12.50 7.80
N ASP A 72 -8.93 -13.74 8.05
CA ASP A 72 -9.76 -14.13 9.20
C ASP A 72 -8.83 -14.60 10.35
N PRO A 73 -8.99 -14.10 11.60
CA PRO A 73 -10.04 -13.20 12.06
C PRO A 73 -9.80 -11.71 11.81
N LEU A 74 -8.56 -11.28 11.56
CA LEU A 74 -8.23 -9.86 11.44
C LEU A 74 -7.07 -9.59 10.49
N GLY A 75 -7.14 -8.42 9.86
CA GLY A 75 -6.06 -7.81 9.09
C GLY A 75 -6.26 -7.91 7.60
N ALA A 76 -5.53 -7.07 6.87
CA ALA A 76 -5.58 -7.02 5.42
C ALA A 76 -4.20 -6.70 4.84
N SER A 77 -3.97 -7.14 3.61
CA SER A 77 -2.83 -6.73 2.81
C SER A 77 -3.30 -6.21 1.45
N VAL A 78 -2.63 -5.18 0.97
CA VAL A 78 -2.87 -4.60 -0.35
C VAL A 78 -1.54 -4.43 -1.06
N THR A 79 -1.48 -4.85 -2.31
CA THR A 79 -0.35 -4.68 -3.21
C THR A 79 -0.81 -3.89 -4.42
N VAL A 80 -0.13 -2.77 -4.68
CA VAL A 80 -0.41 -1.92 -5.84
C VAL A 80 0.78 -1.99 -6.80
N LEU A 81 0.50 -2.34 -8.05
CA LEU A 81 1.48 -2.28 -9.13
C LEU A 81 1.34 -0.92 -9.82
N ILE A 82 2.44 -0.18 -9.91
CA ILE A 82 2.47 1.17 -10.48
C ILE A 82 3.49 1.30 -11.62
N SER A 83 3.29 2.27 -12.52
CA SER A 83 4.27 2.69 -13.53
C SER A 83 4.52 4.20 -13.49
N GLU A 84 5.73 4.61 -13.87
CA GLU A 84 6.09 6.02 -14.06
C GLU A 84 5.58 6.50 -15.43
N GLU A 85 4.80 7.59 -15.46
CA GLU A 85 4.23 8.26 -16.65
C GLU A 85 3.41 7.36 -17.62
N ALA A 86 2.45 7.96 -18.32
CA ALA A 86 1.75 7.28 -19.42
C ALA A 86 2.70 7.24 -20.62
N SER A 87 3.12 6.04 -21.04
CA SER A 87 3.83 5.81 -22.30
C SER A 87 3.08 6.50 -23.45
N SER A 88 3.51 7.70 -23.81
CA SER A 88 3.01 8.51 -24.92
C SER A 88 4.03 8.52 -26.04
#